data_AF-A0A9X2YP38-F1
#
_entry.id   AF-A0A9X2YP38-F1
#
_cell.length_a   1.000
_cell.length_b   1.000
_cell.length_c   1.000
_cell.angle_alpha   90.00
_cell.angle_beta   90.00
_cell.angle_gamma   90.00
#
_symmetry.space_group_name_H-M   'P 1'
#
loop_
_entity.id
_entity.type
_entity.pdbx_description
1 polymer ?
#
loop_
_entity_poly.entity_id
_entity_poly.type
_entity_poly.pdbx_seq_one_letter_code
_entity_poly.pdbx_strand_id
1 'polypeptide(L)'
;MPDAEVSLDAEGPAAPPRANGELAFDAPWERRLFGVTMALSQRVFSYADFRERLMVRVGEAPTRPYWRSWAAALEDALAEVCALDPGVVEARHQEFLARPHGHDH
;
A
#
# COMPACT_ATOMS: atom_id res chain seq x y z
N MET A 1 10.14 23.23 2.55
CA MET A 1 10.62 21.90 2.10
C MET A 1 10.16 21.76 0.67
N PRO A 2 11.04 21.50 -0.30
CA PRO A 2 10.58 21.24 -1.66
C PRO A 2 9.64 20.02 -1.61
N ASP A 3 8.51 20.14 -2.30
CA ASP A 3 7.57 19.05 -2.56
C ASP A 3 8.37 17.91 -3.18
N ALA A 4 8.63 16.85 -2.42
CA ALA A 4 9.30 15.68 -2.97
C ALA A 4 8.29 15.04 -3.94
N GLU A 5 8.39 15.43 -5.21
CA GLU A 5 7.47 14.99 -6.25
C GLU A 5 7.42 13.46 -6.25
N VAL A 6 6.27 12.92 -5.82
CA VAL A 6 6.04 11.48 -5.80
C VAL A 6 5.92 11.01 -7.23
N SER A 7 7.01 10.44 -7.77
CA SER A 7 7.05 9.88 -9.11
C SER A 7 6.66 8.40 -9.08
N LEU A 8 5.50 8.08 -9.63
CA LEU A 8 5.04 6.70 -9.81
C LEU A 8 5.70 6.11 -11.06
N ASP A 9 6.34 4.95 -10.93
CA ASP A 9 6.89 4.24 -12.07
C ASP A 9 5.80 3.95 -13.11
N ALA A 10 6.14 4.21 -14.38
CA ALA A 10 5.25 3.95 -15.50
C ALA A 10 5.29 2.47 -15.92
N GLU A 11 6.41 1.80 -15.70
CA GLU A 11 6.68 0.44 -16.14
C GLU A 11 7.49 -0.33 -15.08
N GLY A 12 7.38 -1.66 -15.09
CA GLY A 12 8.11 -2.55 -14.18
C GLY A 12 7.26 -3.09 -13.01
N PRO A 13 7.84 -3.93 -12.15
CA PRO A 13 7.10 -4.67 -11.13
C PRO A 13 6.49 -3.77 -10.04
N ALA A 14 7.09 -2.61 -9.78
CA ALA A 14 6.54 -1.63 -8.82
C ALA A 14 5.58 -0.63 -9.47
N ALA A 15 5.39 -0.65 -10.80
CA ALA A 15 4.48 0.26 -11.47
C ALA A 15 3.02 -0.07 -11.12
N PRO A 16 2.24 0.88 -10.60
CA PRO A 16 0.85 0.62 -10.25
C PRO A 16 0.01 0.35 -11.50
N PRO A 17 -1.00 -0.54 -11.40
CA PRO A 17 -1.87 -0.88 -12.51
C PRO A 17 -2.59 0.36 -13.01
N ARG A 18 -2.61 0.54 -14.32
CA ARG A 18 -3.28 1.65 -14.99
C ARG A 18 -4.28 1.14 -16.02
N ALA A 19 -5.41 1.83 -16.13
CA ALA A 19 -6.40 1.63 -17.17
C ALA A 19 -6.61 2.98 -17.88
N ASN A 20 -6.40 3.03 -19.20
CA ASN A 20 -6.48 4.27 -20.00
C ASN A 20 -5.60 5.43 -19.47
N GLY A 21 -4.45 5.12 -18.85
CA GLY A 21 -3.50 6.10 -18.33
C GLY A 21 -3.76 6.53 -16.88
N GLU A 22 -4.93 6.24 -16.32
CA GLU A 22 -5.29 6.50 -14.93
C GLU A 22 -5.03 5.29 -14.04
N LEU A 23 -4.82 5.50 -12.74
CA LEU A 23 -4.64 4.42 -11.77
C LEU A 23 -5.91 3.56 -11.70
N ALA A 24 -5.75 2.26 -11.90
CA ALA A 24 -6.82 1.28 -11.86
C ALA A 24 -7.01 0.77 -10.43
N PHE A 25 -8.25 0.88 -9.94
CA PHE A 25 -8.68 0.35 -8.66
C PHE A 25 -9.92 -0.51 -8.89
N ASP A 26 -9.84 -1.78 -8.53
CA ASP A 26 -10.94 -2.74 -8.56
C ASP A 26 -11.82 -2.65 -7.31
N ALA A 27 -11.28 -2.10 -6.20
CA ALA A 27 -12.03 -1.98 -4.95
C ALA A 27 -11.83 -0.63 -4.24
N PRO A 28 -12.84 -0.15 -3.47
CA PRO A 28 -12.76 1.13 -2.77
C PRO A 28 -11.58 1.25 -1.78
N TRP A 29 -11.13 0.13 -1.21
CA TRP A 29 -10.02 0.12 -0.26
C TRP A 29 -8.67 0.40 -0.94
N GLU A 30 -8.50 0.06 -2.21
CA GLU A 30 -7.25 0.24 -2.95
C GLU A 30 -6.98 1.74 -3.20
N ARG A 31 -8.03 2.48 -3.56
CA ARG A 31 -7.95 3.94 -3.68
C ARG A 31 -7.63 4.62 -2.35
N ARG A 32 -8.25 4.14 -1.27
CA ARG A 32 -7.97 4.65 0.10
C ARG A 32 -6.53 4.36 0.50
N LEU A 33 -6.06 3.14 0.24
CA LEU A 33 -4.70 2.72 0.52
C LEU A 33 -3.69 3.60 -0.21
N PHE A 34 -3.87 3.82 -1.51
CA PHE A 34 -3.04 4.73 -2.29
C PHE A 34 -3.01 6.14 -1.68
N GLY A 35 -4.18 6.73 -1.39
CA GLY A 35 -4.26 8.07 -0.80
C GLY A 35 -3.57 8.18 0.57
N VAL A 36 -3.72 7.17 1.42
CA VAL A 36 -3.04 7.10 2.72
C VAL A 36 -1.52 6.98 2.54
N THR A 37 -1.04 6.12 1.64
CA THR A 37 0.39 6.01 1.34
C THR A 37 0.97 7.35 0.87
N MET A 38 0.29 8.05 -0.06
CA MET A 38 0.77 9.35 -0.55
C MET A 38 0.79 10.43 0.54
N ALA A 39 -0.20 10.43 1.44
CA ALA A 39 -0.24 11.39 2.55
C ALA A 39 0.88 11.11 3.58
N LEU A 40 1.13 9.84 3.88
CA LEU A 40 2.20 9.42 4.78
C LEU A 40 3.58 9.63 4.16
N SER A 41 3.74 9.43 2.85
CA SER A 41 5.02 9.59 2.16
C SER A 41 5.52 11.04 2.10
N GLN A 42 4.65 12.01 2.42
CA GLN A 42 5.00 13.42 2.51
C GLN A 42 5.48 13.84 3.91
N ARG A 43 5.24 13.01 4.94
CA ARG A 43 5.37 13.43 6.35
C ARG A 43 6.06 12.42 7.26
N VAL A 44 5.97 11.13 6.95
CA VAL A 44 6.36 10.02 7.84
C VAL A 44 7.55 9.27 7.26
N PHE A 45 7.43 8.79 6.03
CA PHE A 45 8.53 8.11 5.31
C PHE A 45 8.72 8.74 3.94
N SER A 46 9.84 8.48 3.27
CA SER A 46 10.04 8.88 1.87
C SER A 46 9.38 7.88 0.92
N TYR A 47 8.78 8.37 -0.17
CA TYR A 47 8.21 7.51 -1.19
C TYR A 47 9.26 6.59 -1.84
N ALA A 48 10.51 7.04 -1.94
CA ALA A 48 11.59 6.21 -2.48
C ALA A 48 11.83 4.95 -1.64
N ASP A 49 11.91 5.09 -0.32
CA ASP A 49 12.04 3.96 0.62
C ASP A 49 10.84 3.02 0.56
N PHE A 50 9.62 3.58 0.47
CA PHE A 50 8.42 2.78 0.27
C PHE A 50 8.48 1.98 -1.05
N ARG A 51 8.95 2.61 -2.14
CA ARG A 51 9.06 1.97 -3.45
C ARG A 51 10.03 0.79 -3.43
N GLU A 52 11.17 0.92 -2.76
CA GLU A 52 12.13 -0.19 -2.64
C GLU A 52 11.49 -1.40 -1.93
N ARG A 53 10.76 -1.15 -0.84
CA ARG A 53 10.00 -2.19 -0.13
C ARG A 53 8.91 -2.80 -1.01
N LEU A 54 8.22 -1.99 -1.81
CA LEU A 54 7.21 -2.46 -2.76
C LEU A 54 7.81 -3.41 -3.81
N MET A 55 8.98 -3.08 -4.37
CA MET A 55 9.68 -3.96 -5.31
C MET A 55 9.98 -5.33 -4.68
N VAL A 56 10.43 -5.34 -3.43
CA VAL A 56 10.67 -6.60 -2.68
C VAL A 56 9.37 -7.38 -2.53
N ARG A 57 8.28 -6.75 -2.07
CA ARG A 57 6.99 -7.43 -1.85
C ARG A 57 6.35 -7.98 -3.12
N VAL A 58 6.47 -7.25 -4.24
CA VAL A 58 6.00 -7.75 -5.53
C VAL A 58 6.87 -8.92 -6.01
N GLY A 59 8.19 -8.84 -5.81
CA GLY A 59 9.13 -9.91 -6.17
C GLY A 59 8.95 -11.19 -5.35
N GLU A 60 8.64 -11.07 -4.05
CA GLU A 60 8.41 -12.21 -3.16
C GLU A 60 7.17 -13.04 -3.54
N ALA A 61 6.14 -12.38 -4.07
CA ALA A 61 4.86 -13.02 -4.37
C ALA A 61 4.26 -12.48 -5.69
N PRO A 62 4.77 -12.92 -6.86
CA PRO A 62 4.33 -12.39 -8.15
C PRO A 62 2.88 -12.72 -8.50
N THR A 63 2.28 -13.73 -7.85
CA THR A 63 0.86 -14.09 -8.00
C THR A 63 -0.06 -13.30 -7.07
N ARG A 64 0.49 -12.54 -6.12
CA ARG A 64 -0.29 -11.70 -5.20
C ARG A 64 -0.84 -10.49 -5.97
N PRO A 65 -2.11 -10.11 -5.75
CA PRO A 65 -2.66 -8.87 -6.32
C PRO A 65 -1.79 -7.66 -5.94
N TYR A 66 -1.50 -6.80 -6.92
CA TYR A 66 -0.57 -5.67 -6.75
C TYR A 66 -0.91 -4.81 -5.53
N TRP A 67 -2.19 -4.43 -5.36
CA TRP A 67 -2.61 -3.59 -4.23
C TRP A 67 -2.47 -4.27 -2.87
N ARG A 68 -2.40 -5.61 -2.81
CA ARG A 68 -2.05 -6.34 -1.59
C ARG A 68 -0.53 -6.32 -1.32
N SER A 69 0.30 -6.37 -2.37
CA SER A 69 1.74 -6.15 -2.24
C SER A 69 2.05 -4.71 -1.79
N TRP A 70 1.29 -3.74 -2.30
CA TRP A 70 1.32 -2.34 -1.85
C TRP A 70 0.98 -2.19 -0.37
N ALA A 71 -0.08 -2.87 0.10
CA ALA A 71 -0.46 -2.85 1.51
C ALA A 71 0.65 -3.40 2.41
N ALA A 72 1.22 -4.56 2.06
CA ALA A 72 2.32 -5.15 2.83
C ALA A 72 3.55 -4.23 2.88
N ALA A 73 3.92 -3.60 1.76
CA ALA A 73 5.03 -2.66 1.72
C ALA A 73 4.77 -1.39 2.56
N LEU A 74 3.51 -0.96 2.66
CA LEU A 74 3.12 0.16 3.53
C LEU A 74 3.25 -0.23 4.99
N GLU A 75 2.85 -1.44 5.36
CA GLU A 75 3.00 -1.98 6.72
C GLU A 75 4.48 -2.05 7.12
N ASP A 76 5.37 -2.53 6.24
CA ASP A 76 6.82 -2.53 6.49
C ASP A 76 7.37 -1.10 6.68
N ALA A 77 6.93 -0.17 5.83
CA ALA A 77 7.36 1.22 5.93
C ALA A 77 6.91 1.88 7.23
N LEU A 78 5.74 1.49 7.72
CA LEU A 78 5.16 2.00 8.95
C LEU A 78 5.76 1.34 10.20
N ALA A 79 6.10 0.05 10.16
CA ALA A 79 6.75 -0.65 11.27
C ALA A 79 8.14 -0.08 11.62
N GLU A 80 8.84 0.47 10.63
CA GLU A 80 10.17 1.08 10.81
C GLU A 80 10.10 2.51 11.39
N VAL A 81 9.03 3.27 11.08
CA VAL A 81 8.93 4.70 11.44
C VAL A 81 7.99 4.96 12.61
N CYS A 82 6.97 4.13 12.77
CA CYS A 82 6.09 4.13 13.92
C CYS A 82 6.32 2.82 14.67
N ALA A 83 6.30 2.85 16.01
CA ALA A 83 6.24 1.64 16.81
C ALA A 83 4.86 0.96 16.65
N LEU A 84 4.54 0.55 15.42
CA LEU A 84 3.39 -0.26 15.09
C LEU A 84 3.83 -1.70 15.26
N ASP A 85 3.33 -2.32 16.32
CA ASP A 85 3.51 -3.75 16.52
C ASP A 85 2.86 -4.51 15.35
N PRO A 86 3.62 -5.27 14.54
CA PRO A 86 3.08 -5.96 13.38
C PRO A 86 2.04 -7.02 13.76
N GLY A 87 2.12 -7.58 14.97
CA GLY A 87 1.11 -8.49 15.51
C GLY A 87 -0.23 -7.81 15.77
N VAL A 88 -0.23 -6.54 16.17
CA VAL A 88 -1.45 -5.74 16.34
C VAL A 88 -2.11 -5.45 14.98
N VAL A 89 -1.32 -5.15 13.95
CA VAL A 89 -1.83 -4.92 12.58
C VAL A 89 -2.46 -6.20 12.03
N GLU A 90 -1.77 -7.33 12.12
CA GLU A 90 -2.28 -8.63 11.68
C GLU A 90 -3.54 -9.04 12.46
N ALA A 91 -3.55 -8.85 13.79
CA ALA A 91 -4.73 -9.15 14.60
C ALA A 91 -5.95 -8.31 14.20
N ARG A 92 -5.76 -7.02 13.88
CA ARG A 92 -6.83 -6.17 13.35
C ARG A 92 -7.26 -6.60 11.95
N HIS A 93 -6.32 -6.98 11.08
CA HIS A 93 -6.62 -7.53 9.76
C HIS A 93 -7.50 -8.79 9.87
N GLN A 94 -7.11 -9.74 10.72
CA GLN A 94 -7.87 -10.96 11.00
C GLN A 94 -9.25 -10.64 11.59
N GLU A 95 -9.36 -9.66 12.50
CA GLU A 95 -10.67 -9.23 13.02
C GLU A 95 -11.58 -8.71 11.90
N PHE A 96 -11.05 -7.90 10.97
CA PHE A 96 -11.84 -7.38 9.84
C PHE A 96 -12.23 -8.47 8.85
N LEU A 97 -11.37 -9.47 8.60
CA LEU A 97 -11.71 -10.65 7.78
C LEU A 97 -12.75 -11.55 8.47
N ALA A 98 -12.68 -11.67 9.80
CA ALA A 98 -13.59 -12.48 10.61
C ALA A 98 -14.95 -11.81 10.83
N ARG A 99 -15.10 -10.51 10.54
CA ARG A 99 -16.40 -9.84 10.57
C ARG A 99 -17.27 -10.35 9.40
N PRO A 100 -18.42 -10.98 9.67
CA PRO A 100 -19.33 -11.37 8.61
C PRO A 100 -19.82 -10.13 7.84
N HIS A 101 -19.80 -10.22 6.51
CA HIS A 101 -20.35 -9.20 5.61
C HIS A 101 -21.87 -9.15 5.77
N GLY A 102 -22.36 -8.44 6.79
CA GLY A 102 -23.79 -8.38 7.07
C GLY A 102 -24.17 -7.10 7.80
N HIS A 103 -24.18 -5.98 7.09
CA HIS A 103 -25.23 -4.95 7.03
C HIS A 103 -24.66 -3.70 6.35
N ASP A 104 -24.87 -3.57 5.05
CA ASP A 104 -25.00 -2.25 4.41
C ASP A 104 -26.24 -2.39 3.51
N HIS A 105 -27.37 -1.97 4.08
CA HIS A 105 -28.69 -1.91 3.46
C HIS A 105 -29.00 -0.44 3.16
#